data_AF-A0A800F763-F1
#
_entry.id   AF-A0A800F763-F1
#
_cell.length_a   1.000
_cell.length_b   1.000
_cell.length_c   1.000
_cell.angle_alpha   90.00
_cell.angle_beta   90.00
_cell.angle_gamma   90.00
#
_symmetry.space_group_name_H-M   'P 1'
#
loop_
_entity.id
_entity.type
_entity.pdbx_description
1 polymer ?
#
loop_
_entity_poly.entity_id
_entity_poly.type
_entity_poly.pdbx_seq_one_letter_code
_entity_poly.pdbx_strand_id
1 'polypeptide(L)'
;QFMDPMGLALDNFDVTGKWRIRENGMALDTRGVLYDGTPVATPSDLSEALLKRPIPFVRGFAANLMAYALGRRIEYYDQPTVRAISREAEANDYRMSSFIMSVVTSDQFQMKGPAQVVVEEAESGR
;
A
#
# COMPACT_ATOMS: atom_id res chain seq x y z
N GLN A 1 0.93 -19.68 13.44
CA GLN A 1 1.73 -19.09 12.34
C GLN A 1 2.02 -17.66 12.73
N PHE A 2 3.29 -17.27 12.90
CA PHE A 2 3.68 -15.93 13.41
C PHE A 2 4.01 -14.92 12.31
N MET A 3 4.16 -15.37 11.05
CA MET A 3 4.60 -14.55 9.93
C MET A 3 3.48 -14.42 8.88
N ASP A 4 3.35 -13.23 8.31
CA ASP A 4 2.42 -12.93 7.22
C ASP A 4 2.80 -13.74 5.96
N PRO A 5 1.84 -14.47 5.33
CA PRO A 5 2.06 -15.17 4.06
C PRO A 5 2.76 -14.35 2.97
N MET A 6 2.51 -13.04 2.88
CA MET A 6 3.21 -12.17 1.92
C MET A 6 4.69 -12.01 2.26
N GLY A 7 5.03 -11.96 3.55
CA GLY A 7 6.42 -11.92 4.02
C GLY A 7 7.19 -13.20 3.71
N LEU A 8 6.54 -14.36 3.83
CA LEU A 8 7.16 -15.66 3.49
C LEU A 8 7.59 -15.73 2.02
N ALA A 9 6.75 -15.25 1.10
CA ALA A 9 7.07 -15.22 -0.33
C ALA A 9 8.29 -14.33 -0.67
N LEU A 10 8.68 -13.43 0.23
CA LEU A 10 9.81 -12.51 0.08
C LEU A 10 11.04 -12.91 0.91
N ASP A 11 10.96 -13.98 1.70
CA ASP A 11 11.98 -14.36 2.70
C ASP A 11 13.35 -14.74 2.10
N ASN A 12 13.37 -15.03 0.79
CA ASN A 12 14.61 -15.19 0.04
C ASN A 12 15.47 -13.92 0.01
N PHE A 13 14.89 -12.73 0.18
CA PHE A 13 15.65 -11.49 0.27
C PHE A 13 16.12 -11.24 1.70
N ASP A 14 17.42 -11.03 1.90
CA ASP A 14 17.91 -10.50 3.17
C ASP A 14 17.65 -8.99 3.31
N VAL A 15 18.07 -8.43 4.44
CA VAL A 15 17.94 -6.99 4.74
C VAL A 15 18.67 -6.06 3.76
N THR A 16 19.61 -6.59 2.97
CA THR A 16 20.33 -5.86 1.91
C THR A 16 19.73 -6.09 0.52
N GLY A 17 18.70 -6.93 0.40
CA GLY A 17 18.09 -7.33 -0.86
C GLY A 17 18.85 -8.45 -1.59
N LYS A 18 19.79 -9.14 -0.93
CA LYS A 18 20.50 -10.27 -1.54
C LYS A 18 19.63 -11.52 -1.52
N TRP A 19 19.63 -12.26 -2.62
CA TRP A 19 18.94 -13.54 -2.72
C TRP A 19 19.63 -14.65 -1.91
N ARG A 20 18.84 -15.39 -1.14
CA ARG A 20 19.25 -16.51 -0.30
C ARG A 20 18.32 -17.70 -0.50
N ILE A 21 18.88 -18.90 -0.35
CA ILE A 21 18.14 -20.17 -0.37
C ILE A 21 18.24 -20.92 0.96
N ARG A 22 19.09 -20.43 1.87
CA ARG A 22 19.35 -21.02 3.19
C ARG A 22 19.53 -19.94 4.24
N GLU A 23 19.11 -20.26 5.45
CA GLU A 23 19.36 -19.48 6.66
C GLU A 23 19.79 -20.43 7.78
N ASN A 24 20.87 -20.08 8.49
CA ASN A 24 21.43 -20.90 9.56
C ASN A 24 21.69 -22.37 9.17
N GLY A 25 22.07 -22.61 7.91
CA GLY A 25 22.31 -23.95 7.36
C GLY A 25 21.06 -24.72 6.91
N MET A 26 19.87 -24.22 7.21
CA MET A 26 18.58 -24.81 6.82
C MET A 26 18.07 -24.20 5.51
N ALA A 27 17.32 -24.97 4.72
CA ALA A 27 16.62 -24.43 3.55
C ALA A 27 15.50 -23.48 3.99
N LEU A 28 15.33 -22.38 3.27
CA LEU A 28 14.22 -21.45 3.50
C LEU A 28 12.90 -22.06 3.04
N ASP A 29 11.85 -21.90 3.84
CA ASP A 29 10.48 -22.27 3.47
C ASP A 29 9.65 -21.00 3.24
N THR A 30 9.52 -20.63 1.98
CA THR A 30 8.83 -19.40 1.54
C THR A 30 7.36 -19.62 1.22
N ARG A 31 6.83 -20.83 1.45
CA ARG A 31 5.45 -21.19 1.11
C ARG A 31 4.47 -20.58 2.09
N GLY A 32 3.50 -19.84 1.57
CA GLY A 32 2.39 -19.24 2.29
C GLY A 32 1.07 -19.42 1.54
N VAL A 33 -0.03 -19.14 2.24
CA VAL A 33 -1.37 -19.10 1.65
C VAL A 33 -2.00 -17.77 2.05
N LEU A 34 -2.39 -16.97 1.05
CA LEU A 34 -3.06 -15.69 1.28
C LEU A 34 -4.45 -15.89 1.91
N TYR A 35 -5.03 -14.82 2.44
CA TYR A 35 -6.34 -14.83 3.11
C TYR A 35 -7.49 -15.36 2.23
N ASP A 36 -7.34 -15.32 0.91
CA ASP A 36 -8.30 -15.82 -0.07
C ASP A 36 -8.03 -17.26 -0.52
N GLY A 37 -7.03 -17.92 0.06
CA GLY A 37 -6.64 -19.29 -0.26
C GLY A 37 -5.59 -19.41 -1.37
N THR A 38 -5.13 -18.30 -1.96
CA THR A 38 -4.11 -18.35 -3.02
C THR A 38 -2.76 -18.81 -2.45
N PRO A 39 -2.18 -19.93 -2.94
CA PRO A 39 -0.83 -20.33 -2.54
C PRO A 39 0.21 -19.40 -3.17
N VAL A 40 1.21 -19.00 -2.39
CA VAL A 40 2.33 -18.18 -2.83
C VAL A 40 3.63 -18.75 -2.28
N ALA A 41 4.67 -18.88 -3.09
CA ALA A 41 5.97 -19.37 -2.64
C ALA A 41 7.13 -18.51 -3.14
N THR A 42 6.90 -17.69 -4.16
CA THR A 42 7.91 -16.82 -4.76
C THR A 42 7.45 -15.38 -4.82
N PRO A 43 8.38 -14.40 -4.98
CA PRO A 43 8.01 -13.03 -5.25
C PRO A 43 7.17 -12.85 -6.53
N SER A 44 7.34 -13.74 -7.52
CA SER A 44 6.53 -13.75 -8.74
C SER A 44 5.09 -14.14 -8.43
N ASP A 45 4.89 -15.23 -7.66
CA ASP A 45 3.56 -15.68 -7.26
C ASP A 45 2.82 -14.60 -6.47
N LEU A 46 3.55 -13.91 -5.58
CA LEU A 46 3.00 -12.80 -4.82
C LEU A 46 2.58 -11.65 -5.74
N SER A 47 3.42 -11.29 -6.71
CA SER A 47 3.12 -10.24 -7.68
C SER A 47 1.88 -10.58 -8.50
N GLU A 48 1.79 -11.81 -9.00
CA GLU A 48 0.61 -12.31 -9.74
C GLU A 48 -0.65 -12.31 -8.87
N ALA A 49 -0.55 -12.71 -7.61
CA ALA A 49 -1.67 -12.71 -6.68
C ALA A 49 -2.18 -11.29 -6.38
N LEU A 50 -1.27 -10.32 -6.19
CA LEU A 50 -1.62 -8.91 -5.98
C LEU A 50 -2.29 -8.30 -7.21
N LEU A 51 -1.82 -8.66 -8.42
CA LEU A 51 -2.40 -8.18 -9.67
C LEU A 51 -3.82 -8.69 -9.94
N LYS A 52 -4.25 -9.80 -9.31
CA LYS A 52 -5.66 -10.26 -9.38
C LYS A 52 -6.63 -9.32 -8.66
N ARG A 53 -6.14 -8.51 -7.70
CA ARG A 53 -6.93 -7.55 -6.93
C ARG A 53 -6.16 -6.23 -6.82
N PRO A 54 -6.05 -5.45 -7.91
CA PRO A 54 -5.17 -4.28 -7.97
C PRO A 54 -5.69 -3.10 -7.12
N ILE A 55 -7.00 -3.01 -6.88
CA ILE A 55 -7.61 -1.83 -6.26
C ILE A 55 -7.05 -1.51 -4.86
N PRO A 56 -6.96 -2.46 -3.90
CA PRO A 56 -6.34 -2.18 -2.60
C PRO A 56 -4.88 -1.75 -2.71
N PHE A 57 -4.10 -2.38 -3.60
CA PHE A 57 -2.71 -2.05 -3.83
C PHE A 57 -2.53 -0.63 -4.38
N VAL A 58 -3.27 -0.30 -5.44
CA VAL A 58 -3.24 1.03 -6.09
C VAL A 58 -3.68 2.13 -5.13
N ARG A 59 -4.75 1.89 -4.33
CA ARG A 59 -5.21 2.86 -3.33
C ARG A 59 -4.19 3.06 -2.21
N GLY A 60 -3.55 1.97 -1.75
CA GLY A 60 -2.48 2.05 -0.76
C GLY A 60 -1.28 2.85 -1.27
N PHE A 61 -0.88 2.60 -2.52
CA PHE A 61 0.16 3.38 -3.20
C PHE A 61 -0.21 4.87 -3.30
N ALA A 62 -1.41 5.19 -3.79
CA ALA A 62 -1.89 6.56 -3.91
C ALA A 62 -1.95 7.29 -2.55
N ALA A 63 -2.41 6.61 -1.49
CA ALA A 63 -2.46 7.17 -0.14
C ALA A 63 -1.06 7.46 0.41
N ASN A 64 -0.10 6.54 0.23
CA ASN A 64 1.28 6.73 0.67
C ASN A 64 1.98 7.85 -0.11
N LEU A 65 1.76 7.93 -1.43
CA LEU A 65 2.28 9.01 -2.26
C LEU A 65 1.72 10.38 -1.84
N MET A 66 0.41 10.44 -1.60
CA MET A 66 -0.25 11.67 -1.13
C MET A 66 0.24 12.05 0.28
N ALA A 67 0.39 11.10 1.20
CA ALA A 67 0.96 11.37 2.53
C ALA A 67 2.36 11.99 2.44
N TYR A 68 3.21 11.40 1.59
CA TYR A 68 4.55 11.90 1.34
C TYR A 68 4.52 13.33 0.76
N ALA A 69 3.68 13.58 -0.24
CA ALA A 69 3.56 14.89 -0.89
C ALA A 69 3.02 15.98 0.05
N LEU A 70 2.09 15.63 0.95
CA LEU A 70 1.50 16.56 1.91
C LEU A 70 2.34 16.75 3.17
N GLY A 71 3.30 15.85 3.44
CA GLY A 71 4.08 15.85 4.69
C GLY A 71 3.25 15.54 5.93
N ARG A 72 2.08 14.91 5.78
CA ARG A 72 1.18 14.51 6.87
C ARG A 72 0.53 13.16 6.58
N ARG A 73 -0.05 12.56 7.62
CA ARG A 73 -0.87 11.36 7.46
C ARG A 73 -2.13 11.67 6.66
N ILE A 74 -2.59 10.69 5.89
CA ILE A 74 -3.89 10.71 5.21
C ILE A 74 -4.97 10.42 6.24
N GLU A 75 -5.99 11.27 6.26
CA GLU A 75 -7.16 11.14 7.13
C GLU A 75 -8.37 10.62 6.35
N TYR A 76 -9.46 10.32 7.07
CA TYR A 76 -10.68 9.80 6.44
C TYR A 76 -11.24 10.74 5.36
N TYR A 77 -11.10 12.05 5.54
CA TYR A 77 -11.59 13.07 4.60
C TYR A 77 -10.75 13.19 3.33
N ASP A 78 -9.54 12.62 3.30
CA ASP A 78 -8.69 12.56 2.10
C ASP A 78 -9.03 11.35 1.20
N GLN A 79 -9.78 10.37 1.73
CA GLN A 79 -10.14 9.15 1.00
C GLN A 79 -10.87 9.38 -0.34
N PRO A 80 -11.75 10.39 -0.50
CA PRO A 80 -12.28 10.76 -1.81
C PRO A 80 -11.18 11.09 -2.82
N THR A 81 -10.16 11.85 -2.43
CA THR A 81 -9.02 12.21 -3.29
C THR A 81 -8.17 10.99 -3.63
N VAL A 82 -7.87 10.12 -2.65
CA VAL A 82 -7.15 8.85 -2.90
C VAL A 82 -7.87 7.99 -3.94
N ARG A 83 -9.21 7.91 -3.86
CA ARG A 83 -10.03 7.18 -4.85
C ARG A 83 -10.01 7.86 -6.21
N ALA A 84 -10.03 9.19 -6.27
CA ALA A 84 -9.94 9.95 -7.51
C ALA A 84 -8.58 9.73 -8.20
N ILE A 85 -7.47 9.85 -7.46
CA ILE A 85 -6.11 9.56 -7.95
C ILE A 85 -6.03 8.14 -8.51
N SER A 86 -6.57 7.16 -7.79
CA SER A 86 -6.53 5.75 -8.21
C SER A 86 -7.31 5.51 -9.52
N ARG A 87 -8.47 6.16 -9.68
CA ARG A 87 -9.29 6.08 -10.91
C ARG A 87 -8.62 6.77 -12.09
N GLU A 88 -8.00 7.93 -11.86
CA GLU A 88 -7.27 8.64 -12.91
C GLU A 88 -6.04 7.83 -13.36
N ALA A 89 -5.31 7.23 -12.42
CA ALA A 89 -4.21 6.34 -12.76
C ALA A 89 -4.70 5.13 -13.57
N GLU A 90 -5.80 4.48 -13.17
CA GLU A 90 -6.39 3.36 -13.92
C GLU A 90 -6.78 3.74 -15.35
N ALA A 91 -7.38 4.93 -15.55
CA ALA A 91 -7.73 5.45 -16.88
C ALA A 91 -6.50 5.73 -17.77
N ASN A 92 -5.30 5.83 -17.18
CA ASN A 92 -4.04 6.12 -17.86
C ASN A 92 -3.02 4.98 -17.71
N ASP A 93 -3.49 3.72 -17.71
CA ASP A 93 -2.65 2.51 -17.65
C ASP A 93 -1.69 2.47 -16.44
N TYR A 94 -2.12 3.03 -15.30
CA TYR A 94 -1.34 3.14 -14.07
C TYR A 94 0.03 3.83 -14.24
N ARG A 95 0.16 4.76 -15.19
CA ARG A 95 1.38 5.54 -15.38
C ARG A 95 1.74 6.32 -14.12
N MET A 96 2.99 6.25 -13.70
CA MET A 96 3.52 7.00 -12.56
C MET A 96 3.23 8.51 -12.66
N SER A 97 3.31 9.06 -13.88
CA SER A 97 3.00 10.46 -14.15
C SER A 97 1.55 10.83 -13.80
N SER A 98 0.58 9.93 -13.99
CA SER A 98 -0.82 10.20 -13.61
C SER A 98 -0.97 10.28 -12.10
N PHE A 99 -0.36 9.38 -11.34
CA PHE A 99 -0.39 9.47 -9.88
C PHE A 99 0.19 10.79 -9.38
N ILE A 100 1.37 11.17 -9.88
CA ILE A 100 2.04 12.42 -9.49
C ILE A 100 1.17 13.61 -9.87
N MET A 101 0.67 13.66 -11.11
CA MET A 101 -0.16 14.76 -11.59
C MET A 101 -1.43 14.90 -10.77
N SER A 102 -2.17 13.82 -10.54
CA SER A 102 -3.40 13.85 -9.74
C SER A 102 -3.17 14.30 -8.31
N VAL A 103 -2.01 14.00 -7.71
CA VAL A 103 -1.65 14.51 -6.38
C VAL A 103 -1.39 16.02 -6.44
N VAL A 104 -0.53 16.50 -7.35
CA VAL A 104 -0.16 17.93 -7.39
C VAL A 104 -1.29 18.85 -7.86
N THR A 105 -2.29 18.31 -8.57
CA THR A 105 -3.49 19.03 -8.96
C THR A 105 -4.64 18.90 -7.95
N SER A 106 -4.46 18.16 -6.86
CA SER A 106 -5.50 18.01 -5.83
C SER A 106 -5.62 19.26 -4.94
N ASP A 107 -6.83 19.53 -4.47
CA ASP A 107 -7.09 20.62 -3.52
C ASP A 107 -6.24 20.49 -2.26
N GLN A 108 -6.05 19.27 -1.76
CA GLN A 108 -5.24 19.01 -0.57
C GLN A 108 -3.78 19.44 -0.74
N PHE A 109 -3.25 19.36 -1.96
CA PHE A 109 -1.88 19.77 -2.26
C PHE A 109 -1.79 21.28 -2.54
N GLN A 110 -2.72 21.81 -3.32
CA GLN A 110 -2.69 23.21 -3.76
C GLN A 110 -3.14 24.20 -2.67
N MET A 111 -4.12 23.80 -1.87
CA MET A 111 -4.66 24.63 -0.80
C MET A 111 -4.05 24.17 0.52
N LYS A 112 -3.09 24.93 1.05
CA LYS A 112 -2.64 24.80 2.45
C LYS A 112 -3.78 25.23 3.38
N GLY A 113 -4.77 24.37 3.57
CA GLY A 113 -5.73 24.49 4.66
C GLY A 113 -5.06 24.07 5.98
N PRO A 114 -5.38 24.71 7.12
CA PRO A 114 -4.98 24.16 8.41
C PRO A 114 -5.50 22.72 8.52
N ALA A 115 -4.72 21.84 9.15
CA ALA A 115 -5.18 20.49 9.47
C ALA A 115 -6.55 20.63 10.15
N GLN A 116 -7.60 20.06 9.54
CA GLN A 116 -8.92 20.07 10.15
C GLN A 116 -8.79 19.23 11.41
N VAL A 117 -8.78 19.90 12.57
CA VAL A 117 -8.77 19.25 13.86
C VAL A 117 -10.14 18.63 14.03
N VAL A 118 -10.21 17.31 13.90
CA VAL A 118 -11.39 16.56 14.29
C VAL A 118 -11.44 16.64 15.81
N VAL A 119 -12.44 17.35 16.33
CA VAL A 119 -12.76 17.29 17.75
C VAL A 119 -13.41 15.94 17.96
N GLU A 120 -12.69 14.98 18.55
CA GLU A 120 -13.34 13.82 19.15
C GLU A 120 -14.25 14.37 20.25
N GLU A 121 -15.56 14.38 20.01
CA GLU A 121 -16.54 14.50 21.08
C GLU A 121 -16.34 13.29 21.99
N ALA A 122 -15.55 13.48 23.04
CA ALA A 122 -15.49 12.55 24.15
C ALA A 122 -16.92 12.32 24.62
N GLU A 123 -17.42 11.10 24.47
CA GLU A 123 -18.71 10.66 24.97
C GLU A 123 -18.82 11.04 26.45
N SER A 124 -19.59 12.10 26.72
CA SER A 124 -20.00 12.50 28.05
C SER A 124 -21.37 11.91 28.33
N GLY A 125 -21.42 10.95 29.25
CA GLY A 125 -22.65 10.39 29.84
C GLY A 125 -23.03 9.02 29.26
N ARG A 126 -23.20 7.96 30.04
CA ARG A 126 -23.55 7.81 31.47
C ARG A 126 -22.90 6.57 32.07
#